data_AF-A0A1J7IXC7-F1
#
_entry.id   AF-A0A1J7IXC7-F1
#
_cell.length_a   1.000
_cell.length_b   1.000
_cell.length_c   1.000
_cell.angle_alpha   90.00
_cell.angle_beta   90.00
_cell.angle_gamma   90.00
#
_symmetry.space_group_name_H-M   'P 1'
#
loop_
_entity.id
_entity.type
_entity.pdbx_description
1 polymer ?
#
loop_
_entity_poly.entity_id
_entity_poly.type
_entity_poly.pdbx_seq_one_letter_code
_entity_poly.pdbx_strand_id
1 'polypeptide(L)'
;MENTPYQIPALRGEENMHQWNSRLLQTLDLHGSTDYILKTSAEVTKSNHGKRFVFGLISQSISPVRKDLENAGWDFDATVEGQDPKDLYDLILRTIDKTGEAIRTRKLVDEFTRVRPSMYATFKGYMRRLRPLRRRLRERVPDLSDEACVRIVLAGVKECQFYAFLTVQMKAGGYYDGEPNWKKFISLMAAAAIREGVESAVMVQPRTDTLASTGKTTTSTTHQQNEQNPNHDFAYHDACGRHHKGGDGNCWKLHPHLCDEFMEKVRKADEATPLRRHDRTARVDQLDEEPEWCSWIRPWKDRRGLGSVNSFVLR
;
A
#
# COMPACT_ATOMS: atom_id res chain seq x y z
N MET A 1 -16.75 14.64 41.26
CA MET A 1 -15.63 13.76 41.66
C MET A 1 -14.37 14.46 41.23
N GLU A 2 -13.69 15.12 42.17
CA GLU A 2 -12.41 15.77 41.89
C GLU A 2 -11.39 14.68 41.60
N ASN A 3 -10.82 14.68 40.39
CA ASN A 3 -9.66 13.86 40.05
C ASN A 3 -8.54 14.28 41.00
N THR A 4 -8.16 13.41 41.94
CA THR A 4 -6.94 13.63 42.70
C THR A 4 -5.78 13.71 41.70
N PRO A 5 -4.86 14.68 41.84
CA PRO A 5 -3.82 14.97 40.83
C PRO A 5 -2.81 13.82 40.58
N TYR A 6 -2.97 12.69 41.27
CA TYR A 6 -2.08 11.52 41.27
C TYR A 6 -2.76 10.24 40.78
N GLN A 7 -3.98 10.29 40.27
CA GLN A 7 -4.64 9.10 39.76
C GLN A 7 -4.01 8.64 38.44
N ILE A 8 -3.50 7.41 38.42
CA ILE A 8 -3.03 6.75 37.20
C ILE A 8 -4.27 6.45 36.33
N PRO A 9 -4.36 6.94 35.09
CA PRO A 9 -5.50 6.64 34.22
C PRO A 9 -5.53 5.14 33.90
N ALA A 10 -6.71 4.57 33.61
CA ALA A 10 -6.77 3.20 33.13
C ALA A 10 -6.09 3.08 31.75
N LEU A 11 -5.16 2.15 31.58
CA LEU A 11 -4.52 1.85 30.29
C LEU A 11 -5.53 1.18 29.37
N ARG A 12 -5.89 1.86 28.28
CA ARG A 12 -6.90 1.39 27.30
C ARG A 12 -6.27 0.79 26.05
N GLY A 13 -4.99 1.11 25.82
CA GLY A 13 -4.25 0.68 24.66
C GLY A 13 -3.12 1.65 24.36
N GLU A 14 -2.72 1.70 23.10
CA GLU A 14 -1.67 2.59 22.61
C GLU A 14 -2.07 4.07 22.75
N GLU A 15 -3.34 4.39 22.54
CA GLU A 15 -3.84 5.76 22.45
C GLU A 15 -3.59 6.60 23.72
N ASN A 16 -3.47 5.93 24.88
CA ASN A 16 -3.16 6.59 26.14
C ASN A 16 -1.92 6.02 26.84
N MET A 17 -1.11 5.19 26.15
CA MET A 17 0.10 4.57 26.71
C MET A 17 1.09 5.62 27.25
N HIS A 18 1.35 6.69 26.47
CA HIS A 18 2.27 7.74 26.89
C HIS A 18 1.78 8.44 28.17
N GLN A 19 0.49 8.76 28.23
CA GLN A 19 -0.10 9.41 29.40
C GLN A 19 -0.09 8.48 30.62
N TRP A 20 -0.46 7.21 30.43
CA TRP A 20 -0.40 6.18 31.46
C TRP A 20 1.01 6.03 32.02
N ASN A 21 2.00 5.85 31.15
CA ASN A 21 3.38 5.66 31.55
C ASN A 21 3.94 6.87 32.32
N SER A 22 3.67 8.08 31.81
CA SER A 22 4.09 9.32 32.46
C SER A 22 3.50 9.44 33.87
N ARG A 23 2.21 9.10 34.05
CA ARG A 23 1.54 9.15 35.37
C ARG A 23 2.03 8.06 36.31
N LEU A 24 2.24 6.84 35.82
CA LEU A 24 2.81 5.75 36.60
C LEU A 24 4.21 6.13 37.13
N LEU A 25 5.09 6.63 36.26
CA LEU A 25 6.45 7.02 36.65
C LEU A 25 6.45 8.16 37.67
N GLN A 26 5.61 9.20 37.48
CA GLN A 26 5.46 10.29 38.46
C GLN A 26 4.99 9.78 39.82
N THR A 27 4.00 8.88 39.85
CA THR A 27 3.51 8.30 41.10
C THR A 27 4.59 7.46 41.78
N LEU A 28 5.31 6.63 41.03
CA LEU A 28 6.39 5.81 41.59
C LEU A 28 7.55 6.65 42.11
N ASP A 29 7.86 7.77 41.45
CA ASP A 29 8.91 8.71 41.87
C ASP A 29 8.56 9.36 43.21
N LEU A 30 7.31 9.82 43.36
CA LEU A 30 6.79 10.35 44.62
C LEU A 30 6.91 9.36 45.79
N HIS A 31 6.83 8.06 45.50
CA HIS A 31 6.93 6.98 46.47
C HIS A 31 8.35 6.34 46.55
N GLY A 32 9.35 6.93 45.89
CA GLY A 32 10.73 6.40 45.88
C GLY A 32 10.86 4.97 45.34
N SER A 33 9.94 4.57 44.45
CA SER A 33 9.78 3.19 43.96
C SER A 33 10.01 3.05 42.45
N THR A 34 10.45 4.11 41.76
CA THR A 34 10.71 4.10 40.31
C THR A 34 11.68 3.00 39.88
N ASP A 35 12.70 2.74 40.69
CA ASP A 35 13.68 1.68 40.45
C ASP A 35 13.08 0.28 40.39
N TYR A 36 11.89 0.05 40.96
CA TYR A 36 11.25 -1.27 40.95
C TYR A 36 10.81 -1.68 39.53
N ILE A 37 10.56 -0.72 38.64
CA ILE A 37 10.20 -0.99 37.24
C ILE A 37 11.30 -0.62 36.24
N LEU A 38 12.23 0.25 36.62
CA LEU A 38 13.32 0.65 35.73
C LEU A 38 14.58 -0.21 35.87
N LYS A 39 14.82 -0.79 37.05
CA LYS A 39 16.02 -1.59 37.33
C LYS A 39 15.66 -3.04 37.59
N THR A 40 16.54 -3.94 37.20
CA THR A 40 16.43 -5.38 37.40
C THR A 40 16.63 -5.74 38.88
N SER A 41 16.16 -6.94 39.29
CA SER A 41 16.41 -7.46 40.64
C SER A 41 17.90 -7.66 40.97
N ALA A 42 18.79 -7.66 39.98
CA ALA A 42 20.25 -7.70 40.19
C ALA A 42 20.83 -6.33 40.57
N GLU A 43 20.19 -5.24 40.17
CA GLU A 43 20.67 -3.87 40.37
C GLU A 43 20.12 -3.24 41.66
N VAL A 44 18.91 -3.63 42.06
CA VAL A 44 18.24 -3.10 43.26
C VAL A 44 17.56 -4.22 44.04
N THR A 45 17.79 -4.22 45.36
CA THR A 45 17.04 -5.10 46.27
C THR A 45 15.63 -4.55 46.47
N LYS A 46 14.64 -5.28 45.95
CA LYS A 46 13.22 -4.91 46.01
C LYS A 46 12.56 -5.56 47.22
N SER A 47 12.06 -4.76 48.16
CA SER A 47 11.30 -5.26 49.31
C SER A 47 9.97 -5.87 48.86
N ASN A 48 9.50 -6.92 49.55
CA ASN A 48 8.20 -7.54 49.23
C ASN A 48 7.03 -6.56 49.36
N HIS A 49 7.10 -5.64 50.33
CA HIS A 49 6.10 -4.59 50.49
C HIS A 49 6.10 -3.64 49.28
N GLY A 50 7.27 -3.16 48.86
CA GLY A 50 7.40 -2.32 47.67
C GLY A 50 6.92 -3.04 46.40
N LYS A 51 7.25 -4.32 46.22
CA LYS A 51 6.76 -5.13 45.08
C LYS A 51 5.24 -5.15 45.05
N ARG A 52 4.59 -5.50 46.19
CA ARG A 52 3.13 -5.55 46.31
C ARG A 52 2.49 -4.19 46.05
N PHE A 53 3.10 -3.10 46.53
CA PHE A 53 2.65 -1.74 46.26
C PHE A 53 2.64 -1.42 44.75
N VAL A 54 3.79 -1.64 44.08
CA VAL A 54 3.93 -1.37 42.64
C VAL A 54 3.00 -2.26 41.81
N PHE A 55 2.91 -3.55 42.14
CA PHE A 55 1.96 -4.45 41.48
C PHE A 55 0.52 -4.01 41.65
N GLY A 56 0.14 -3.55 42.84
CA GLY A 56 -1.20 -3.02 43.11
C GLY A 56 -1.52 -1.82 42.21
N LEU A 57 -0.59 -0.86 42.10
CA LEU A 57 -0.75 0.30 41.22
C LEU A 57 -0.89 -0.10 39.74
N ILE A 58 0.01 -0.92 39.23
CA ILE A 58 -0.01 -1.35 37.85
C ILE A 58 -1.30 -2.13 37.57
N SER A 59 -1.61 -3.15 38.38
CA SER A 59 -2.76 -4.05 38.19
C SER A 59 -4.10 -3.31 38.16
N GLN A 60 -4.29 -2.31 39.04
CA GLN A 60 -5.50 -1.49 39.04
C GLN A 60 -5.67 -0.69 37.74
N SER A 61 -4.55 -0.22 37.17
CA SER A 61 -4.57 0.62 35.98
C SER A 61 -4.68 -0.17 34.66
N ILE A 62 -4.29 -1.45 34.62
CA ILE A 62 -4.24 -2.24 33.38
C ILE A 62 -5.46 -3.15 33.16
N SER A 63 -6.51 -3.05 33.98
CA SER A 63 -7.71 -3.87 33.86
C SER A 63 -8.25 -3.99 32.41
N PRO A 64 -8.31 -2.92 31.59
CA PRO A 64 -8.82 -3.02 30.22
C PRO A 64 -7.95 -3.87 29.28
N VAL A 65 -6.64 -3.98 29.53
CA VAL A 65 -5.69 -4.71 28.69
C VAL A 65 -5.21 -6.03 29.32
N ARG A 66 -5.81 -6.44 30.45
CA ARG A 66 -5.42 -7.63 31.21
C ARG A 66 -5.37 -8.88 30.34
N LYS A 67 -6.40 -9.10 29.52
CA LYS A 67 -6.52 -10.26 28.64
C LYS A 67 -5.40 -10.32 27.58
N ASP A 68 -4.96 -9.18 27.07
CA ASP A 68 -3.86 -9.13 26.10
C ASP A 68 -2.52 -9.51 26.75
N LEU A 69 -2.34 -9.14 28.02
CA LEU A 69 -1.16 -9.51 28.81
C LEU A 69 -1.18 -10.99 29.22
N GLU A 70 -2.34 -11.55 29.57
CA GLU A 70 -2.54 -12.99 29.78
C GLU A 70 -2.19 -13.78 28.52
N ASN A 71 -2.71 -13.35 27.36
CA ASN A 71 -2.38 -13.95 26.07
C ASN A 71 -0.88 -13.82 25.71
N ALA A 72 -0.21 -12.79 26.23
CA ALA A 72 1.23 -12.60 26.09
C ALA A 72 2.06 -13.41 27.11
N GLY A 73 1.41 -14.24 27.93
CA GLY A 73 2.03 -15.17 28.86
C GLY A 73 2.17 -14.68 30.30
N TRP A 74 1.53 -13.56 30.67
CA TRP A 74 1.52 -13.14 32.08
C TRP A 74 0.50 -13.94 32.89
N ASP A 75 0.93 -14.44 34.04
CA ASP A 75 0.04 -15.07 35.01
C ASP A 75 -0.30 -14.06 36.13
N PHE A 76 -1.55 -13.61 36.18
CA PHE A 76 -2.03 -12.71 37.23
C PHE A 76 -2.43 -13.42 38.53
N ASP A 77 -2.55 -14.75 38.50
CA ASP A 77 -2.96 -15.55 39.66
C ASP A 77 -1.73 -16.11 40.42
N ALA A 78 -0.54 -16.03 39.80
CA ALA A 78 0.73 -16.35 40.45
C ALA A 78 1.03 -15.47 41.67
N THR A 79 1.78 -16.02 42.62
CA THR A 79 2.15 -15.28 43.84
C THR A 79 3.11 -14.13 43.52
N VAL A 80 2.79 -12.95 44.05
CA VAL A 80 3.59 -11.72 43.90
C VAL A 80 5.06 -11.89 44.35
N GLU A 81 5.32 -12.84 45.25
CA GLU A 81 6.65 -13.10 45.81
C GLU A 81 7.63 -13.65 44.75
N GLY A 82 7.12 -14.38 43.75
CA GLY A 82 7.93 -14.91 42.65
C GLY A 82 8.06 -13.99 41.44
N GLN A 83 7.31 -12.88 41.39
CA GLN A 83 7.25 -12.00 40.22
C GLN A 83 8.02 -10.69 40.44
N ASP A 84 8.63 -10.15 39.38
CA ASP A 84 9.25 -8.84 39.38
C ASP A 84 8.31 -7.81 38.73
N PRO A 85 7.98 -6.67 39.39
CA PRO A 85 7.18 -5.60 38.79
C PRO A 85 7.73 -5.07 37.47
N LYS A 86 9.06 -5.13 37.28
CA LYS A 86 9.70 -4.76 36.02
C LYS A 86 9.26 -5.66 34.88
N ASP A 87 9.13 -6.96 35.11
CA ASP A 87 8.75 -7.90 34.05
C ASP A 87 7.35 -7.61 33.53
N LEU A 88 6.40 -7.28 34.44
CA LEU A 88 5.07 -6.85 34.06
C LEU A 88 5.10 -5.52 33.29
N TYR A 89 5.84 -4.54 33.78
CA TYR A 89 5.99 -3.24 33.12
C TYR A 89 6.58 -3.37 31.71
N ASP A 90 7.68 -4.10 31.56
CA ASP A 90 8.30 -4.37 30.26
C ASP A 90 7.35 -5.13 29.34
N LEU A 91 6.60 -6.10 29.87
CA LEU A 91 5.60 -6.83 29.12
C LEU A 91 4.48 -5.91 28.61
N ILE A 92 4.02 -4.96 29.44
CA ILE A 92 3.01 -3.96 29.05
C ILE A 92 3.53 -3.12 27.89
N LEU A 93 4.73 -2.54 28.04
CA LEU A 93 5.33 -1.74 26.98
C LEU A 93 5.46 -2.56 25.69
N ARG A 94 5.95 -3.79 25.80
CA ARG A 94 6.12 -4.68 24.66
C ARG A 94 4.81 -5.08 23.99
N THR A 95 3.77 -5.40 24.77
CA THR A 95 2.52 -5.97 24.24
C THR A 95 1.65 -4.90 23.62
N ILE A 96 1.52 -3.76 24.30
CA ILE A 96 0.64 -2.69 23.87
C ILE A 96 1.27 -1.86 22.75
N ASP A 97 2.60 -1.60 22.79
CA ASP A 97 3.28 -0.88 21.71
C ASP A 97 3.40 -1.73 20.43
N LYS A 98 3.61 -3.05 20.53
CA LYS A 98 3.55 -3.96 19.36
C LYS A 98 2.17 -4.02 18.72
N THR A 99 1.12 -4.05 19.55
CA THR A 99 -0.26 -4.01 19.06
C THR A 99 -0.51 -2.70 18.31
N GLY A 100 0.02 -1.60 18.84
CA GLY A 100 -0.04 -0.31 18.18
C GLY A 100 0.68 -0.25 16.84
N GLU A 101 1.91 -0.75 16.76
CA GLU A 101 2.64 -0.78 15.50
C GLU A 101 1.98 -1.65 14.43
N ALA A 102 1.42 -2.79 14.82
CA ALA A 102 0.63 -3.62 13.92
C ALA A 102 -0.65 -2.90 13.45
N ILE A 103 -1.35 -2.19 14.33
CA ILE A 103 -2.54 -1.40 13.97
C ILE A 103 -2.18 -0.24 13.04
N ARG A 104 -1.11 0.51 13.33
CA ARG A 104 -0.63 1.61 12.49
C ARG A 104 -0.20 1.12 11.11
N THR A 105 0.49 -0.01 11.06
CA THR A 105 0.88 -0.67 9.80
C THR A 105 -0.36 -1.12 9.03
N ARG A 106 -1.32 -1.76 9.69
CA ARG A 106 -2.60 -2.16 9.08
C ARG A 106 -3.36 -0.96 8.50
N LYS A 107 -3.51 0.12 9.27
CA LYS A 107 -4.15 1.37 8.80
C LYS A 107 -3.45 1.93 7.57
N LEU A 108 -2.11 1.86 7.53
CA LEU A 108 -1.33 2.31 6.39
C LEU A 108 -1.51 1.42 5.15
N VAL A 109 -1.55 0.09 5.33
CA VAL A 109 -1.88 -0.87 4.26
C VAL A 109 -3.30 -0.63 3.74
N ASP A 110 -4.27 -0.48 4.64
CA ASP A 110 -5.67 -0.19 4.31
C ASP A 110 -5.78 1.12 3.53
N GLU A 111 -5.05 2.16 3.95
CA GLU A 111 -5.02 3.42 3.21
C GLU A 111 -4.40 3.23 1.81
N PHE A 112 -3.22 2.62 1.74
CA PHE A 112 -2.50 2.41 0.47
C PHE A 112 -3.32 1.60 -0.54
N THR A 113 -4.05 0.59 -0.07
CA THR A 113 -4.90 -0.28 -0.92
C THR A 113 -6.21 0.38 -1.33
N ARG A 114 -6.69 1.41 -0.61
CA ARG A 114 -7.96 2.11 -0.90
C ARG A 114 -7.80 3.40 -1.69
N VAL A 115 -6.61 3.98 -1.73
CA VAL A 115 -6.36 5.20 -2.51
C VAL A 115 -6.68 4.94 -3.99
N ARG A 116 -7.55 5.77 -4.57
CA ARG A 116 -7.98 5.72 -5.98
C ARG A 116 -7.80 7.08 -6.66
N PRO A 117 -7.55 7.12 -7.98
CA PRO A 117 -7.48 8.38 -8.73
C PRO A 117 -8.71 9.27 -8.58
N SER A 118 -9.91 8.67 -8.56
CA SER A 118 -11.20 9.37 -8.42
C SER A 118 -11.36 10.14 -7.10
N MET A 119 -10.55 9.85 -6.08
CA MET A 119 -10.54 10.59 -4.82
C MET A 119 -9.80 11.93 -4.90
N TYR A 120 -9.22 12.27 -6.06
CA TYR A 120 -8.41 13.47 -6.26
C TYR A 120 -8.87 14.22 -7.49
N ALA A 121 -8.78 15.55 -7.45
CA ALA A 121 -9.16 16.41 -8.57
C ALA A 121 -8.27 16.22 -9.82
N THR A 122 -7.05 15.72 -9.64
CA THR A 122 -6.10 15.47 -10.74
C THR A 122 -5.30 14.20 -10.45
N PHE A 123 -4.89 13.50 -11.51
CA PHE A 123 -4.04 12.33 -11.35
C PHE A 123 -2.66 12.64 -10.77
N LYS A 124 -2.13 13.85 -11.02
CA LYS A 124 -0.94 14.36 -10.32
C LYS A 124 -1.14 14.44 -8.80
N GLY A 125 -2.34 14.84 -8.35
CA GLY A 125 -2.73 14.82 -6.94
C GLY A 125 -2.71 13.42 -6.33
N TYR A 126 -3.28 12.45 -7.05
CA TYR A 126 -3.23 11.03 -6.68
C TYR A 126 -1.79 10.51 -6.54
N MET A 127 -0.94 10.72 -7.54
CA MET A 127 0.46 10.30 -7.51
C MET A 127 1.24 10.92 -6.35
N ARG A 128 0.95 12.19 -6.00
CA ARG A 128 1.56 12.89 -4.87
C ARG A 128 1.19 12.26 -3.53
N ARG A 129 -0.02 11.70 -3.37
CA ARG A 129 -0.39 10.94 -2.15
C ARG A 129 0.26 9.57 -2.11
N LEU A 130 0.36 8.90 -3.25
CA LEU A 130 0.84 7.52 -3.33
C LEU A 130 2.31 7.35 -2.90
N ARG A 131 3.20 8.27 -3.31
CA ARG A 131 4.64 8.21 -3.02
C ARG A 131 4.98 8.17 -1.52
N PRO A 132 4.51 9.10 -0.67
CA PRO A 132 4.79 9.06 0.76
C PRO A 132 4.15 7.86 1.46
N LEU A 133 3.00 7.37 0.99
CA LEU A 133 2.38 6.17 1.55
C LEU A 133 3.25 4.93 1.34
N ARG A 134 3.74 4.70 0.11
CA ARG A 134 4.68 3.59 -0.13
C ARG A 134 5.96 3.72 0.70
N ARG A 135 6.53 4.92 0.79
CA ARG A 135 7.75 5.15 1.59
C ARG A 135 7.53 4.72 3.04
N ARG A 136 6.47 5.23 3.68
CA ARG A 136 6.10 4.87 5.06
C ARG A 136 5.79 3.38 5.21
N LEU A 137 5.25 2.76 4.16
CA LEU A 137 4.89 1.35 4.20
C LEU A 137 6.12 0.45 4.13
N ARG A 138 7.11 0.77 3.29
CA ARG A 138 8.42 0.10 3.27
C ARG A 138 9.21 0.28 4.56
N GLU A 139 9.13 1.45 5.18
CA GLU A 139 9.79 1.71 6.47
C GLU A 139 9.26 0.77 7.57
N ARG A 140 8.00 0.34 7.47
CA ARG A 140 7.32 -0.54 8.44
C ARG A 140 7.25 -2.00 8.03
N VAL A 141 7.27 -2.27 6.73
CA VAL A 141 7.21 -3.60 6.13
C VAL A 141 8.34 -3.71 5.10
N PRO A 142 9.58 -3.98 5.54
CA PRO A 142 10.76 -4.02 4.67
C PRO A 142 10.63 -5.06 3.56
N ASP A 143 9.92 -6.16 3.83
CA ASP A 143 9.72 -7.29 2.90
C ASP A 143 8.60 -7.04 1.88
N LEU A 144 7.98 -5.85 1.88
CA LEU A 144 6.95 -5.53 0.90
C LEU A 144 7.57 -5.35 -0.49
N SER A 145 7.36 -6.35 -1.36
CA SER A 145 7.88 -6.35 -2.72
C SER A 145 7.34 -5.19 -3.56
N ASP A 146 8.15 -4.72 -4.51
CA ASP A 146 7.72 -3.72 -5.48
C ASP A 146 6.61 -4.22 -6.38
N GLU A 147 6.63 -5.51 -6.68
CA GLU A 147 5.57 -6.19 -7.39
C GLU A 147 4.22 -6.05 -6.69
N ALA A 148 4.14 -6.34 -5.39
CA ALA A 148 2.91 -6.20 -4.63
C ALA A 148 2.43 -4.74 -4.65
N CYS A 149 3.34 -3.78 -4.46
CA CYS A 149 3.01 -2.36 -4.54
C CYS A 149 2.44 -1.98 -5.91
N VAL A 150 3.09 -2.42 -7.00
CA VAL A 150 2.65 -2.13 -8.37
C VAL A 150 1.28 -2.75 -8.64
N ARG A 151 1.05 -4.01 -8.26
CA ARG A 151 -0.24 -4.68 -8.46
C ARG A 151 -1.39 -3.98 -7.73
N ILE A 152 -1.17 -3.58 -6.47
CA ILE A 152 -2.16 -2.84 -5.67
C ILE A 152 -2.53 -1.52 -6.38
N VAL A 153 -1.53 -0.77 -6.83
CA VAL A 153 -1.76 0.53 -7.49
C VAL A 153 -2.37 0.36 -8.86
N LEU A 154 -1.93 -0.65 -9.62
CA LEU A 154 -2.46 -0.98 -10.94
C LEU A 154 -3.95 -1.36 -10.86
N ALA A 155 -4.34 -2.14 -9.84
CA ALA A 155 -5.74 -2.42 -9.56
C ALA A 155 -6.53 -1.14 -9.21
N GLY A 156 -5.92 -0.21 -8.48
CA GLY A 156 -6.52 1.07 -8.12
C GLY A 156 -6.75 2.03 -9.28
N VAL A 157 -6.07 1.84 -10.42
CA VAL A 157 -6.23 2.68 -11.64
C VAL A 157 -7.01 1.98 -12.75
N LYS A 158 -7.70 0.86 -12.45
CA LYS A 158 -8.42 0.05 -13.46
C LYS A 158 -9.49 0.83 -14.23
N GLU A 159 -10.11 1.82 -13.59
CA GLU A 159 -11.16 2.67 -14.18
C GLU A 159 -10.58 3.85 -15.01
N CYS A 160 -9.27 4.04 -15.00
CA CYS A 160 -8.64 5.13 -15.75
C CYS A 160 -8.42 4.74 -17.23
N GLN A 161 -8.60 5.69 -18.14
CA GLN A 161 -8.47 5.48 -19.59
C GLN A 161 -7.08 4.94 -20.01
N PHE A 162 -6.03 5.23 -19.24
CA PHE A 162 -4.67 4.75 -19.52
C PHE A 162 -4.33 3.40 -18.87
N TYR A 163 -5.29 2.72 -18.21
CA TYR A 163 -5.06 1.41 -17.59
C TYR A 163 -4.55 0.35 -18.59
N ALA A 164 -5.16 0.28 -19.78
CA ALA A 164 -4.76 -0.65 -20.83
C ALA A 164 -3.31 -0.40 -21.25
N PHE A 165 -2.95 0.87 -21.47
CA PHE A 165 -1.57 1.28 -21.79
C PHE A 165 -0.58 0.85 -20.70
N LEU A 166 -0.89 1.12 -19.42
CA LEU A 166 -0.03 0.72 -18.30
C LEU A 166 0.15 -0.79 -18.26
N THR A 167 -0.94 -1.55 -18.44
CA THR A 167 -0.90 -3.02 -18.40
C THR A 167 -0.05 -3.58 -19.53
N VAL A 168 -0.20 -3.07 -20.77
CA VAL A 168 0.61 -3.50 -21.92
C VAL A 168 2.08 -3.15 -21.72
N GLN A 169 2.39 -1.94 -21.28
CA GLN A 169 3.79 -1.51 -21.03
C GLN A 169 4.46 -2.30 -19.91
N MET A 170 3.69 -2.67 -18.88
CA MET A 170 4.18 -3.54 -17.82
C MET A 170 4.47 -4.95 -18.35
N LYS A 171 3.55 -5.54 -19.13
CA LYS A 171 3.74 -6.87 -19.76
C LYS A 171 4.92 -6.90 -20.73
N ALA A 172 4.95 -5.97 -21.69
CA ALA A 172 5.99 -5.87 -22.71
C ALA A 172 7.36 -5.50 -22.12
N GLY A 173 7.38 -4.82 -20.99
CA GLY A 173 8.58 -4.41 -20.29
C GLY A 173 9.29 -5.51 -19.49
N GLY A 174 8.96 -6.79 -19.74
CA GLY A 174 9.56 -7.94 -19.07
C GLY A 174 8.88 -8.32 -17.75
N TYR A 175 7.55 -8.19 -17.62
CA TYR A 175 6.83 -8.69 -16.43
C TYR A 175 7.12 -10.16 -16.12
N TYR A 176 7.54 -10.93 -17.13
CA TYR A 176 7.94 -12.33 -17.01
C TYR A 176 9.46 -12.56 -17.01
N ASP A 177 10.27 -11.54 -17.35
CA ASP A 177 11.74 -11.63 -17.43
C ASP A 177 12.45 -10.86 -16.29
N GLY A 178 11.71 -10.14 -15.43
CA GLY A 178 12.25 -9.46 -14.25
C GLY A 178 11.16 -8.85 -13.35
N GLU A 179 11.46 -8.70 -12.06
CA GLU A 179 10.48 -8.19 -11.08
C GLU A 179 9.97 -6.78 -11.45
N PRO A 180 8.65 -6.53 -11.37
CA PRO A 180 8.06 -5.22 -11.59
C PRO A 180 8.74 -4.13 -10.77
N ASN A 181 9.55 -3.29 -11.42
CA ASN A 181 10.25 -2.20 -10.76
C ASN A 181 9.32 -1.00 -10.56
N TRP A 182 9.04 -0.65 -9.31
CA TRP A 182 8.23 0.50 -8.96
C TRP A 182 8.69 1.82 -9.61
N LYS A 183 10.00 2.01 -9.77
CA LYS A 183 10.56 3.22 -10.41
C LYS A 183 10.06 3.33 -11.85
N LYS A 184 10.07 2.23 -12.60
CA LYS A 184 9.56 2.17 -13.98
C LYS A 184 8.05 2.43 -14.01
N PHE A 185 7.30 1.78 -13.12
CA PHE A 185 5.86 1.98 -13.00
C PHE A 185 5.48 3.44 -12.69
N ILE A 186 6.15 4.08 -11.74
CA ILE A 186 5.90 5.50 -11.42
C ILE A 186 6.27 6.43 -12.57
N SER A 187 7.31 6.12 -13.34
CA SER A 187 7.64 6.89 -14.55
C SER A 187 6.55 6.78 -15.62
N LEU A 188 5.98 5.58 -15.84
CA LEU A 188 4.85 5.38 -16.75
C LEU A 188 3.60 6.12 -16.29
N MET A 189 3.31 6.07 -14.98
CA MET A 189 2.23 6.84 -14.36
C MET A 189 2.42 8.34 -14.53
N ALA A 190 3.65 8.85 -14.35
CA ALA A 190 3.96 10.27 -14.55
C ALA A 190 3.74 10.69 -16.01
N ALA A 191 4.16 9.87 -16.97
CA ALA A 191 3.90 10.11 -18.39
C ALA A 191 2.40 10.13 -18.70
N ALA A 192 1.61 9.24 -18.08
CA ALA A 192 0.15 9.26 -18.20
C ALA A 192 -0.46 10.55 -17.62
N ALA A 193 0.03 11.01 -16.46
CA ALA A 193 -0.43 12.26 -15.83
C ALA A 193 -0.17 13.49 -16.70
N ILE A 194 0.96 13.54 -17.40
CA ILE A 194 1.29 14.64 -18.32
C ILE A 194 0.31 14.66 -19.49
N ARG A 195 -0.04 13.50 -20.05
CA ARG A 195 -0.99 13.41 -21.16
C ARG A 195 -2.39 13.89 -20.77
N GLU A 196 -2.89 13.50 -19.60
CA GLU A 196 -4.16 13.99 -19.05
C GLU A 196 -4.18 15.51 -18.92
N GLY A 197 -3.08 16.11 -18.45
CA GLY A 197 -2.95 17.56 -18.33
C GLY A 197 -3.00 18.28 -19.68
N VAL A 198 -2.36 17.73 -20.71
CA VAL A 198 -2.37 18.30 -22.07
C VAL A 198 -3.76 18.19 -22.69
N GLU A 199 -4.42 17.04 -22.58
CA GLU A 199 -5.77 16.81 -23.12
C GLU A 199 -6.80 17.73 -22.46
N SER A 200 -6.71 17.89 -21.13
CA SER A 200 -7.59 18.80 -20.38
C SER A 200 -7.37 20.26 -20.78
N ALA A 201 -6.13 20.68 -21.04
CA ALA A 201 -5.83 22.04 -21.48
C ALA A 201 -6.32 22.33 -22.91
N VAL A 202 -6.29 21.34 -23.80
CA VAL A 202 -6.77 21.49 -25.19
C VAL A 202 -8.30 21.63 -25.24
N MET A 203 -9.05 20.97 -24.35
CA MET A 203 -10.52 21.10 -24.30
C MET A 203 -11.03 22.40 -23.68
N VAL A 204 -10.20 23.14 -22.92
CA VAL A 204 -10.61 24.37 -22.23
C VAL A 204 -10.32 25.63 -23.05
N GLN A 205 -9.78 25.53 -24.27
CA GLN A 205 -9.67 26.71 -25.12
C GLN A 205 -11.07 27.21 -25.51
N PRO A 206 -11.48 28.41 -25.07
CA PRO A 206 -12.75 28.97 -25.51
C PRO A 206 -12.64 29.23 -27.01
N ARG A 207 -13.60 28.69 -27.78
CA ARG A 207 -13.83 29.12 -29.16
C ARG A 207 -14.19 30.60 -29.12
N THR A 208 -13.19 31.47 -29.26
CA THR A 208 -13.38 32.87 -29.58
C THR A 208 -13.48 33.01 -31.09
N ASP A 209 -14.59 32.53 -31.65
CA ASP A 209 -15.12 32.94 -32.94
C ASP A 209 -16.47 33.62 -32.57
N THR A 210 -16.80 34.87 -32.86
CA THR A 210 -16.44 35.79 -33.94
C THR A 210 -16.99 37.18 -33.54
N LEU A 211 -16.34 38.29 -33.92
CA LEU A 211 -17.04 39.42 -34.53
C LEU A 211 -16.05 40.37 -35.24
N ALA A 212 -16.26 40.48 -36.56
CA ALA A 212 -15.92 41.58 -37.47
C ALA A 212 -14.44 41.91 -37.76
N SER A 213 -13.99 41.59 -38.98
CA SER A 213 -13.80 42.65 -39.97
C SER A 213 -13.68 42.08 -41.39
N THR A 214 -14.57 42.57 -42.23
CA THR A 214 -14.68 42.43 -43.67
C THR A 214 -13.38 42.85 -44.38
N GLY A 215 -12.93 42.05 -45.34
CA GLY A 215 -11.77 42.41 -46.16
C GLY A 215 -11.42 41.36 -47.21
N LYS A 216 -12.09 41.44 -48.36
CA LYS A 216 -11.73 40.79 -49.62
C LYS A 216 -10.21 40.88 -49.89
N THR A 217 -9.56 39.75 -50.15
CA THR A 217 -8.65 39.59 -51.30
C THR A 217 -8.59 38.12 -51.73
N THR A 218 -8.98 37.89 -52.97
CA THR A 218 -8.73 36.71 -53.79
C THR A 218 -7.24 36.55 -54.09
N THR A 219 -6.64 35.41 -53.75
CA THR A 219 -5.48 34.89 -54.48
C THR A 219 -5.50 33.37 -54.50
N SER A 220 -5.75 32.82 -55.69
CA SER A 220 -5.61 31.41 -56.02
C SER A 220 -4.23 30.90 -55.64
N THR A 221 -4.17 29.82 -54.85
CA THR A 221 -2.93 29.04 -54.68
C THR A 221 -3.20 27.61 -55.10
N THR A 222 -2.49 27.23 -56.15
CA THR A 222 -2.50 25.97 -56.88
C THR A 222 -2.27 24.78 -55.95
N HIS A 223 -3.14 23.78 -56.11
CA HIS A 223 -2.98 22.42 -55.60
C HIS A 223 -1.70 21.81 -56.22
N GLN A 224 -0.62 21.72 -55.46
CA GLN A 224 0.50 20.84 -55.77
C GLN A 224 0.37 19.60 -54.88
N GLN A 225 0.05 18.49 -55.51
CA GLN A 225 0.19 17.15 -54.96
C GLN A 225 1.66 16.95 -54.61
N ASN A 226 1.94 16.83 -53.31
CA ASN A 226 3.27 16.53 -52.81
C ASN A 226 3.48 15.01 -52.93
N GLU A 227 4.01 14.61 -54.08
CA GLU A 227 4.50 13.26 -54.32
C GLU A 227 5.76 13.00 -53.47
N GLN A 228 5.71 11.88 -52.73
CA GLN A 228 6.84 10.99 -52.46
C GLN A 228 8.09 11.59 -51.78
N ASN A 229 8.07 11.60 -50.45
CA ASN A 229 9.30 11.55 -49.66
C ASN A 229 9.53 10.09 -49.17
N PRO A 230 10.51 9.34 -49.72
CA PRO A 230 10.58 7.88 -49.56
C PRO A 230 11.28 7.38 -48.28
N ASN A 231 11.39 8.17 -47.21
CA ASN A 231 12.22 7.81 -46.06
C ASN A 231 11.46 7.71 -44.72
N HIS A 232 10.33 7.00 -44.71
CA HIS A 232 9.65 6.61 -43.48
C HIS A 232 9.82 5.10 -43.26
N ASP A 233 10.61 4.73 -42.24
CA ASP A 233 10.87 3.34 -41.79
C ASP A 233 9.62 2.54 -41.37
N PHE A 234 8.43 3.13 -41.43
CA PHE A 234 7.19 2.52 -40.97
C PHE A 234 6.11 2.57 -42.06
N ALA A 235 5.38 1.47 -42.17
CA ALA A 235 4.24 1.35 -43.07
C ALA A 235 3.20 2.44 -42.81
N TYR A 236 2.56 2.89 -43.88
CA TYR A 236 1.40 3.78 -43.81
C TYR A 236 0.22 3.01 -43.18
N HIS A 237 -0.43 3.61 -42.18
CA HIS A 237 -1.56 3.01 -41.50
C HIS A 237 -2.87 3.60 -42.03
N ASP A 238 -3.57 2.86 -42.89
CA ASP A 238 -4.74 3.33 -43.66
C ASP A 238 -5.86 3.94 -42.80
N ALA A 239 -6.08 3.44 -41.58
CA ALA A 239 -7.15 3.96 -40.74
C ALA A 239 -6.89 5.40 -40.28
N CYS A 240 -5.65 5.73 -39.94
CA CYS A 240 -5.30 7.03 -39.33
C CYS A 240 -4.59 7.99 -40.28
N GLY A 241 -4.22 7.51 -41.48
CA GLY A 241 -3.54 8.27 -42.51
C GLY A 241 -2.12 8.72 -42.17
N ARG A 242 -1.41 7.99 -41.29
CA ARG A 242 -0.05 8.34 -40.82
C ARG A 242 0.90 7.15 -40.91
N HIS A 243 2.20 7.42 -41.02
CA HIS A 243 3.27 6.40 -40.95
C HIS A 243 3.64 6.08 -39.51
N HIS A 244 3.24 4.90 -39.01
CA HIS A 244 3.63 4.36 -37.71
C HIS A 244 3.34 2.84 -37.68
N LYS A 245 3.88 2.09 -36.71
CA LYS A 245 3.76 0.63 -36.67
C LYS A 245 2.33 0.09 -36.40
N GLY A 246 1.32 0.95 -36.25
CA GLY A 246 0.08 0.58 -35.56
C GLY A 246 0.36 0.32 -34.07
N GLY A 247 -0.68 0.22 -33.23
CA GLY A 247 -0.46 -0.24 -31.86
C GLY A 247 -0.15 0.82 -30.81
N ASP A 248 0.13 2.06 -31.21
CA ASP A 248 0.47 3.14 -30.27
C ASP A 248 -0.77 3.86 -29.71
N GLY A 249 -0.58 4.58 -28.60
CA GLY A 249 -1.66 5.27 -27.90
C GLY A 249 -2.34 6.37 -28.71
N ASN A 250 -1.70 6.94 -29.74
CA ASN A 250 -2.33 7.92 -30.60
C ASN A 250 -3.25 7.25 -31.63
N CYS A 251 -2.86 6.07 -32.13
CA CYS A 251 -3.70 5.23 -32.98
C CYS A 251 -4.97 4.78 -32.26
N TRP A 252 -4.86 4.35 -31.00
CA TRP A 252 -6.03 3.87 -30.23
C TRP A 252 -7.04 4.95 -29.89
N LYS A 253 -6.62 6.22 -29.82
CA LYS A 253 -7.55 7.33 -29.63
C LYS A 253 -8.39 7.61 -30.86
N LEU A 254 -7.80 7.48 -32.05
CA LEU A 254 -8.50 7.70 -33.31
C LEU A 254 -9.34 6.48 -33.72
N HIS A 255 -8.87 5.27 -33.37
CA HIS A 255 -9.53 4.01 -33.75
C HIS A 255 -9.62 3.05 -32.56
N PRO A 256 -10.45 3.36 -31.55
CA PRO A 256 -10.59 2.50 -30.38
C PRO A 256 -11.11 1.09 -30.71
N HIS A 257 -11.91 0.95 -31.79
CA HIS A 257 -12.42 -0.34 -32.27
C HIS A 257 -11.32 -1.27 -32.81
N LEU A 258 -10.17 -0.74 -33.22
CA LEU A 258 -9.05 -1.56 -33.71
C LEU A 258 -8.19 -2.14 -32.56
N CYS A 259 -8.40 -1.68 -31.33
CA CYS A 259 -7.66 -2.15 -30.16
C CYS A 259 -7.92 -3.64 -29.92
N ASP A 260 -9.19 -4.06 -29.96
CA ASP A 260 -9.57 -5.45 -29.73
C ASP A 260 -9.02 -6.38 -30.81
N GLU A 261 -9.07 -5.96 -32.08
CA GLU A 261 -8.51 -6.73 -33.21
C GLU A 261 -6.99 -6.89 -33.07
N PHE A 262 -6.29 -5.83 -32.66
CA PHE A 262 -4.85 -5.88 -32.44
C PHE A 262 -4.47 -6.77 -31.25
N MET A 263 -5.21 -6.66 -30.14
CA MET A 263 -4.99 -7.54 -28.98
C MET A 263 -5.23 -9.00 -29.33
N GLU A 264 -6.22 -9.29 -30.18
CA GLU A 264 -6.48 -10.63 -30.71
C GLU A 264 -5.37 -11.11 -31.65
N LYS A 265 -4.79 -10.23 -32.49
CA LYS A 265 -3.62 -10.57 -33.32
C LYS A 265 -2.39 -10.87 -32.49
N VAL A 266 -2.13 -10.11 -31.43
CA VAL A 266 -1.02 -10.38 -30.49
C VAL A 266 -1.24 -11.73 -29.80
N ARG A 267 -2.46 -11.99 -29.32
CA ARG A 267 -2.81 -13.29 -28.71
C ARG A 267 -2.58 -14.46 -29.68
N LYS A 268 -3.01 -14.34 -30.94
CA LYS A 268 -2.78 -15.37 -31.96
C LYS A 268 -1.31 -15.53 -32.33
N ALA A 269 -0.52 -14.46 -32.35
CA ALA A 269 0.91 -14.53 -32.60
C ALA A 269 1.67 -15.23 -31.45
N ASP A 270 1.24 -15.00 -30.21
CA ASP A 270 1.75 -15.70 -29.03
C ASP A 270 1.40 -17.20 -29.07
N GLU A 271 0.19 -17.55 -29.51
CA GLU A 271 -0.25 -18.95 -29.70
C GLU A 271 0.48 -19.65 -30.86
N ALA A 272 0.82 -18.92 -31.93
CA ALA A 272 1.46 -19.46 -33.13
C ALA A 272 2.98 -19.59 -33.00
N THR A 273 3.61 -18.92 -32.04
CA THR A 273 5.06 -19.04 -31.79
C THR A 273 5.31 -20.33 -31.03
N PRO A 274 5.94 -21.36 -31.63
CA PRO A 274 6.19 -22.61 -30.94
C PRO A 274 7.20 -22.32 -29.83
N LEU A 275 6.72 -22.33 -28.59
CA LEU A 275 7.57 -22.34 -27.41
C LEU A 275 8.62 -23.44 -27.63
N ARG A 276 9.91 -23.06 -27.64
CA ARG A 276 11.00 -23.98 -27.30
C ARG A 276 10.67 -24.51 -25.91
N ARG A 277 9.93 -25.62 -25.87
CA ARG A 277 9.61 -26.37 -24.67
C ARG A 277 10.94 -26.88 -24.12
N HIS A 278 11.48 -26.19 -23.12
CA HIS A 278 12.20 -26.90 -22.08
C HIS A 278 11.17 -27.77 -21.35
N ASP A 279 11.43 -29.08 -21.39
CA ASP A 279 10.65 -30.13 -20.73
C ASP A 279 10.23 -29.73 -19.31
N ARG A 280 8.93 -29.64 -19.09
CA ARG A 280 8.30 -29.72 -17.76
C ARG A 280 6.84 -30.15 -17.91
N THR A 281 6.66 -31.36 -18.44
CA THR A 281 5.41 -32.12 -18.31
C THR A 281 5.35 -32.74 -16.91
N ALA A 282 4.88 -31.96 -15.94
CA ALA A 282 4.17 -32.48 -14.76
C ALA A 282 3.42 -31.34 -14.06
N ARG A 283 2.12 -31.54 -13.83
CA ARG A 283 1.11 -30.66 -13.20
C ARG A 283 0.48 -29.58 -14.08
N VAL A 284 -0.61 -29.95 -14.76
CA VAL A 284 -1.63 -29.02 -15.28
C VAL A 284 -3.02 -29.50 -14.85
N ASP A 285 -3.22 -29.71 -13.54
CA ASP A 285 -4.54 -30.05 -12.96
C ASP A 285 -4.90 -29.17 -11.73
N GLN A 286 -4.31 -27.98 -11.59
CA GLN A 286 -4.66 -27.02 -10.53
C GLN A 286 -4.70 -25.59 -11.11
N LEU A 287 -5.85 -25.18 -11.64
CA LEU A 287 -6.09 -23.79 -12.09
C LEU A 287 -7.36 -23.18 -11.48
N ASP A 288 -7.72 -23.60 -10.26
CA ASP A 288 -8.75 -22.96 -9.42
C ASP A 288 -8.20 -22.45 -8.07
N GLU A 289 -6.88 -22.37 -7.90
CA GLU A 289 -6.30 -21.81 -6.67
C GLU A 289 -6.15 -20.28 -6.77
N GLU A 290 -6.80 -19.56 -5.85
CA GLU A 290 -6.60 -18.13 -5.66
C GLU A 290 -5.11 -17.77 -5.59
N PRO A 291 -4.68 -16.65 -6.18
CA PRO A 291 -3.27 -16.28 -6.21
C PRO A 291 -2.72 -16.07 -4.79
N GLU A 292 -1.54 -16.63 -4.50
CA GLU A 292 -0.95 -16.72 -3.15
C GLU A 292 -0.97 -15.41 -2.36
N TRP A 293 -0.90 -14.23 -2.96
CA TRP A 293 -0.97 -12.96 -2.20
C TRP A 293 -2.32 -12.74 -1.49
N CYS A 294 -3.42 -13.36 -1.95
CA CYS A 294 -4.68 -13.42 -1.20
C CYS A 294 -4.51 -14.16 0.14
N SER A 295 -3.60 -15.14 0.23
CA SER A 295 -3.25 -15.86 1.46
C SER A 295 -2.42 -15.02 2.44
N TRP A 296 -1.85 -13.88 2.02
CA TRP A 296 -1.21 -12.91 2.91
C TRP A 296 -2.23 -11.93 3.52
N ILE A 297 -3.38 -11.76 2.88
CA ILE A 297 -4.48 -10.89 3.32
C ILE A 297 -5.51 -11.66 4.18
N ARG A 298 -5.76 -12.94 3.87
CA ARG A 298 -6.70 -13.84 4.59
C ARG A 298 -6.41 -14.00 6.10
N PRO A 299 -5.15 -14.18 6.57
CA PRO A 299 -4.82 -14.32 8.00
C PRO A 299 -5.24 -13.11 8.85
N TRP A 300 -5.44 -11.95 8.22
CA TRP A 300 -5.83 -10.70 8.88
C TRP A 300 -7.34 -10.44 8.85
N LYS A 301 -8.08 -11.11 7.95
CA LYS A 301 -9.55 -11.04 7.87
C LYS A 301 -10.23 -12.04 8.82
N ASP A 302 -9.63 -13.20 9.07
CA ASP A 302 -10.28 -14.33 9.76
C ASP A 302 -10.14 -14.34 11.30
N ARG A 303 -9.42 -13.39 11.92
CA ARG A 303 -9.42 -13.22 13.40
C ARG A 303 -10.69 -12.55 13.94
N ARG A 304 -11.86 -12.95 13.46
CA ARG A 304 -13.17 -12.52 13.99
C ARG A 304 -14.14 -13.65 14.33
N GLY A 305 -13.71 -14.92 14.38
CA GLY A 305 -14.61 -15.98 14.85
C GLY A 305 -13.90 -17.22 15.42
N LEU A 306 -14.16 -17.49 16.71
CA LEU A 306 -14.06 -18.76 17.44
C LEU A 306 -12.63 -19.34 17.57
N GLY A 307 -12.09 -19.62 18.76
CA GLY A 307 -12.62 -20.56 19.74
C GLY A 307 -11.78 -21.84 19.69
N SER A 308 -10.85 -21.99 20.64
CA SER A 308 -10.19 -23.22 21.13
C SER A 308 -9.74 -24.32 20.13
N VAL A 309 -8.45 -24.66 20.16
CA VAL A 309 -7.89 -26.00 20.53
C VAL A 309 -6.53 -26.29 19.84
N ASN A 310 -5.53 -26.50 20.71
CA ASN A 310 -4.34 -27.37 20.69
C ASN A 310 -3.17 -27.25 19.70
N SER A 311 -2.03 -26.95 20.34
CA SER A 311 -0.73 -27.65 20.30
C SER A 311 -0.13 -28.01 18.93
N PHE A 312 0.96 -27.34 18.60
CA PHE A 312 2.02 -27.94 17.78
C PHE A 312 3.35 -27.90 18.54
N VAL A 313 3.84 -29.10 18.83
CA VAL A 313 5.14 -29.42 19.38
C VAL A 313 6.19 -29.24 18.29
N LEU A 314 7.27 -28.54 18.62
CA LEU A 314 8.45 -28.39 17.76
C LEU A 314 9.26 -29.68 17.71
N ARG A 315 9.60 -30.09 16.49
CA ARG A 315 10.92 -30.62 16.13
C ARG A 315 11.47 -29.75 15.01
#